data_AF-A0A8S3A960-F1
#
_entry.id   AF-A0A8S3A960-F1
#
_cell.length_a   1.000
_cell.length_b   1.000
_cell.length_c   1.000
_cell.angle_alpha   90.00
_cell.angle_beta   90.00
_cell.angle_gamma   90.00
#
_symmetry.space_group_name_H-M   'P 1'
#
loop_
_entity.id
_entity.type
_entity.pdbx_description
1 polymer ?
#
loop_
_entity_poly.entity_id
_entity_poly.type
_entity_poly.pdbx_seq_one_letter_code
_entity_poly.pdbx_strand_id
1 'polypeptide(L)' 'APDISSEPAEIRINQGGSCKLQCHALGKPLPEVKWTKNGKELKSTEHILLESLSDGIHYLTLT' A
#
# COMPACT_ATOMS: atom_id res chain seq x y z
N ALA A 1 5.52 -11.41 16.67
CA ALA A 1 4.74 -10.21 16.32
C ALA A 1 5.11 -9.81 14.90
N PRO A 2 4.19 -9.31 14.06
CA PRO A 2 4.55 -8.75 12.75
C PRO A 2 5.41 -7.49 12.96
N ASP A 3 6.45 -7.34 12.15
CA ASP A 3 7.37 -6.21 12.21
C ASP A 3 7.13 -5.36 10.95
N ILE A 4 6.54 -4.18 11.11
CA ILE A 4 6.30 -3.24 10.01
C ILE A 4 7.58 -2.42 9.87
N SER A 5 8.46 -2.82 8.95
CA SER A 5 9.83 -2.31 8.87
C SER A 5 9.95 -0.96 8.13
N SER A 6 8.90 -0.46 7.50
CA SER A 6 8.92 0.85 6.82
C SER A 6 7.53 1.48 6.77
N GLU A 7 7.39 2.63 7.42
CA GLU A 7 6.24 3.52 7.20
C GLU A 7 6.29 4.09 5.77
N PRO A 8 5.14 4.22 5.08
CA PRO A 8 5.10 4.85 3.77
C PRO A 8 5.48 6.33 3.89
N ALA A 9 6.43 6.79 3.09
CA ALA A 9 6.81 8.20 3.05
C ALA A 9 5.62 9.09 2.64
N GLU A 10 5.52 10.29 3.21
CA GLU A 10 4.51 11.27 2.78
C GLU A 10 4.74 11.66 1.31
N ILE A 11 3.72 11.43 0.46
CA ILE A 11 3.75 11.81 -0.95
C ILE A 11 2.79 12.97 -1.18
N ARG A 12 3.29 14.08 -1.72
CA ARG A 12 2.48 15.20 -2.20
C ARG A 12 2.31 15.09 -3.71
N ILE A 13 1.06 15.08 -4.16
CA ILE A 13 0.70 14.91 -5.58
C ILE A 13 -0.15 16.08 -6.01
N ASN A 14 0.09 16.57 -7.22
CA ASN A 14 -0.77 17.56 -7.85
C ASN A 14 -2.06 16.91 -8.38
N GLN A 15 -3.12 17.70 -8.50
CA GLN A 15 -4.38 17.24 -9.07
C GLN A 15 -4.16 16.68 -10.50
N GLY A 16 -4.57 15.44 -10.74
CA GLY A 16 -4.33 14.71 -11.99
C GLY A 16 -2.99 13.98 -12.08
N GLY A 17 -2.19 13.98 -11.01
CA GLY A 17 -0.97 13.17 -10.90
C GLY A 17 -1.24 11.81 -10.27
N SER A 18 -0.34 10.87 -10.54
CA SER A 18 -0.35 9.55 -9.91
C SER A 18 0.62 9.46 -8.73
N CYS A 19 0.35 8.57 -7.78
CA CYS A 19 1.29 8.23 -6.72
C CYS A 19 1.37 6.73 -6.52
N LYS A 20 2.51 6.28 -5.99
CA LYS A 20 2.74 4.90 -5.60
C LYS A 20 3.26 4.86 -4.17
N LEU A 21 2.50 4.23 -3.29
CA LEU A 21 2.85 3.97 -1.91
C LEU A 21 3.39 2.55 -1.80
N GLN A 22 4.45 2.38 -1.02
CA GLN A 22 5.07 1.08 -0.74
C GLN A 22 4.98 0.81 0.77
N CYS A 23 4.63 -0.42 1.13
CA CYS A 23 4.66 -0.93 2.48
C CYS A 23 5.44 -2.25 2.48
N HIS A 24 6.23 -2.50 3.52
CA HIS A 24 6.94 -3.76 3.71
C HIS A 24 6.46 -4.40 5.02
N ALA A 25 5.76 -5.52 4.90
CA ALA A 25 5.18 -6.23 6.03
C ALA A 25 5.70 -7.67 6.06
N LEU A 26 6.50 -7.99 7.08
CA LEU A 26 7.08 -9.32 7.28
C LEU A 26 6.46 -10.01 8.49
N GLY A 27 6.19 -11.30 8.35
CA GLY A 27 5.64 -12.13 9.41
C GLY A 27 5.62 -13.61 9.03
N LYS A 28 5.45 -14.47 10.03
CA LYS A 28 5.19 -15.90 9.84
C LYS A 28 3.91 -16.27 10.59
N PRO A 29 2.79 -16.56 9.89
CA PRO A 29 2.59 -16.50 8.43
C PRO A 29 2.68 -15.06 7.88
N LEU A 30 2.85 -14.93 6.56
CA LEU A 30 2.92 -13.62 5.88
C LEU A 30 1.66 -12.79 6.22
N PRO A 31 1.78 -11.52 6.66
CA PRO A 31 0.63 -10.71 7.03
C PRO A 31 -0.19 -10.30 5.80
N GLU A 32 -1.50 -10.14 5.99
CA GLU A 32 -2.37 -9.52 4.98
C GLU A 32 -2.33 -8.00 5.14
N VAL A 33 -2.11 -7.27 4.04
CA VAL A 33 -2.04 -5.80 4.03
C VAL A 33 -3.29 -5.22 3.40
N LYS A 34 -3.87 -4.22 4.09
CA LYS A 34 -5.05 -3.48 3.64
C LYS A 34 -4.74 -1.99 3.61
N TRP A 35 -5.03 -1.37 2.48
CA TRP A 35 -4.88 0.07 2.31
C TRP A 35 -6.19 0.78 2.63
N THR A 36 -6.12 1.90 3.35
CA THR A 36 -7.29 2.74 3.66
C THR A 36 -7.04 4.18 3.29
N LYS A 37 -8.09 4.88 2.83
CA LYS A 37 -8.08 6.33 2.60
C LYS A 37 -9.23 6.94 3.40
N ASN A 38 -8.91 7.88 4.29
CA ASN A 38 -9.88 8.53 5.18
C ASN A 38 -10.73 7.52 5.97
N GLY A 39 -10.10 6.45 6.48
CA GLY A 39 -10.78 5.39 7.23
C GLY A 39 -11.59 4.40 6.39
N LYS A 40 -11.63 4.55 5.06
CA LYS A 40 -12.31 3.62 4.15
C LYS A 40 -11.31 2.70 3.46
N GLU A 41 -11.55 1.39 3.50
CA GLU A 41 -10.75 0.41 2.78
C GLU A 41 -10.77 0.68 1.27
N LEU A 42 -9.59 0.70 0.68
CA LEU A 42 -9.39 0.79 -0.76
C LEU A 42 -9.47 -0.61 -1.37
N LYS A 43 -10.12 -0.69 -2.52
CA LYS A 43 -10.20 -1.90 -3.34
C LYS A 43 -9.62 -1.60 -4.70
N SER A 44 -9.18 -2.64 -5.40
CA SER A 44 -8.72 -2.51 -6.78
C SER A 44 -9.84 -1.94 -7.66
N THR A 45 -9.55 -0.87 -8.38
CA THR A 45 -10.43 -0.20 -9.34
C THR A 45 -9.62 0.31 -10.52
N GLU A 46 -10.24 0.97 -11.50
CA GLU A 46 -9.54 1.61 -12.63
C GLU A 46 -8.47 2.61 -12.18
N HIS A 47 -8.68 3.30 -11.06
CA HIS A 47 -7.79 4.32 -10.52
C HIS A 47 -6.95 3.83 -9.32
N ILE A 48 -7.14 2.59 -8.88
CA ILE A 48 -6.52 2.05 -7.68
C ILE A 48 -5.96 0.67 -8.00
N LEU A 49 -4.63 0.55 -8.00
CA LEU A 49 -3.96 -0.73 -8.19
C LEU A 49 -3.33 -1.17 -6.88
N LEU A 50 -3.63 -2.39 -6.45
CA LEU A 50 -3.10 -3.02 -5.25
C LEU A 50 -2.26 -4.23 -5.68
N GLU A 51 -0.97 -4.22 -5.35
CA GLU A 51 -0.05 -5.31 -5.67
C GLU A 51 0.58 -5.84 -4.38
N SER A 52 0.74 -7.16 -4.26
CA SER A 52 1.38 -7.81 -3.12
C SER A 52 2.39 -8.83 -3.63
N LEU A 53 3.65 -8.64 -3.27
CA LEU A 53 4.76 -9.49 -3.63
C LEU A 53 5.00 -10.56 -2.54
N SER A 54 5.60 -11.68 -2.95
CA SER A 54 5.90 -12.81 -2.06
C SER A 54 7.01 -12.54 -1.05
N ASP A 55 7.77 -11.45 -1.22
CA ASP A 55 8.80 -10.98 -0.30
C ASP A 55 8.26 -10.10 0.84
N GLY A 56 6.93 -9.88 0.90
CA GLY A 56 6.29 -9.03 1.91
C GLY A 56 6.21 -7.56 1.50
N ILE A 57 6.60 -7.20 0.27
CA ILE A 57 6.43 -5.84 -0.25
C ILE A 57 5.04 -5.69 -0.87
N HIS A 58 4.35 -4.61 -0.53
CA HIS A 58 3.01 -4.29 -1.02
C HIS A 58 3.00 -2.88 -1.63
N TYR A 59 2.32 -2.74 -2.76
CA TYR A 59 2.17 -1.45 -3.44
C TYR A 59 0.71 -1.03 -3.54
N LEU A 60 0.48 0.26 -3.37
CA LEU A 60 -0.75 0.95 -3.73
C LEU A 60 -0.41 2.02 -4.77
N THR A 61 -1.00 1.92 -5.96
CA THR A 61 -0.89 2.97 -6.98
C THR A 61 -2.24 3.66 -7.11
N LEU A 62 -2.23 4.99 -7.05
CA LEU A 62 -3.38 5.85 -7.34
C LEU A 62 -3.09 6.65 -8.60
N THR A 63 -3.98 6.63 -9.58
CA THR A 63 -3.86 7.36 -10.86
C THR A 63 -4.95 8.40 -11.05
#